data_AF-A0A7Y2FVW7-F1
#
_entry.id   AF-A0A7Y2FVW7-F1
#
_cell.length_a   1.000
_cell.length_b   1.000
_cell.length_c   1.000
_cell.angle_alpha   90.00
_cell.angle_beta   90.00
_cell.angle_gamma   90.00
#
_symmetry.space_group_name_H-M   'P 1'
#
loop_
_entity.id
_entity.type
_entity.pdbx_description
1 polymer ?
#
loop_
_entity_poly.entity_id
_entity_poly.type
_entity_poly.pdbx_seq_one_letter_code
_entity_poly.pdbx_strand_id
1 'polypeptide(L)'
;IMSVDAHWYSTLFAWYTGASWFVSMICLTILILIYLKSKGYYQNVSIEHLHDLGKFLFAFSIFWTYLWFSQYMLIWYGNVGEETIYFRERVDNYPALFYLNLIINFVAPFFILMRNDTKRKIGSLAFTAGLVLFGHWLDFFLMLKPGILHTAHAALGHGHGHGDEHHGEGAGHGADAAHEAGHEGGHEIAEATAHHGGEALSTFEMGFSMPGILEVGTFIGFLCLFLFFVFNTLAKASLVPENDPYLDESNHHHT
;
A
#
# COMPACT_ATOMS: atom_id res chain seq x y z
N ILE A 1 3.63 -8.97 3.75
CA ILE A 1 2.66 -8.25 2.91
C ILE A 1 2.29 -9.09 1.69
N MET A 2 3.24 -9.48 0.84
CA MET A 2 2.95 -10.35 -0.32
C MET A 2 2.29 -11.68 0.07
N SER A 3 2.69 -12.29 1.19
CA SER A 3 2.12 -13.54 1.72
C SER A 3 0.63 -13.50 2.08
N VAL A 4 -0.02 -12.33 2.03
CA VAL A 4 -1.47 -12.21 2.18
C VAL A 4 -2.19 -12.88 1.00
N ASP A 5 -1.60 -12.83 -0.20
CA ASP A 5 -2.06 -13.56 -1.37
C ASP A 5 -0.95 -14.54 -1.82
N ALA A 6 -1.10 -15.81 -1.46
CA ALA A 6 -0.08 -16.83 -1.69
C ALA A 6 0.11 -17.18 -3.18
N HIS A 7 -0.86 -16.88 -4.04
CA HIS A 7 -0.79 -17.17 -5.47
C HIS A 7 -0.15 -16.05 -6.28
N TRP A 8 0.11 -14.89 -5.66
CA TRP A 8 0.70 -13.75 -6.32
C TRP A 8 2.14 -13.49 -5.86
N TYR A 9 3.03 -13.23 -6.81
CA TYR A 9 4.42 -12.88 -6.53
C TYR A 9 4.92 -11.78 -7.46
N SER A 10 5.87 -10.99 -6.96
CA SER A 10 6.58 -9.97 -7.75
C SER A 10 7.94 -9.68 -7.13
N THR A 11 8.98 -9.64 -7.97
CA THR A 11 10.36 -9.38 -7.54
C THR A 11 10.58 -7.91 -7.14
N LEU A 12 9.85 -6.98 -7.75
CA LEU A 12 9.99 -5.54 -7.49
C LEU A 12 9.23 -5.08 -6.23
N PHE A 13 8.32 -5.92 -5.72
CA PHE A 13 7.42 -5.55 -4.63
C PHE A 13 8.14 -5.17 -3.33
N ALA A 14 9.25 -5.83 -3.03
CA ALA A 14 10.07 -5.51 -1.85
C ALA A 14 10.73 -4.13 -1.95
N TRP A 15 11.25 -3.78 -3.13
CA TRP A 15 11.85 -2.46 -3.39
C TRP A 15 10.82 -1.35 -3.32
N TYR A 16 9.65 -1.58 -3.91
CA TYR A 16 8.52 -0.66 -3.83
C TYR A 16 8.08 -0.40 -2.38
N THR A 17 7.88 -1.47 -1.60
CA THR A 17 7.55 -1.37 -0.17
C THR A 17 8.64 -0.64 0.62
N GLY A 18 9.91 -0.95 0.35
CA GLY A 18 11.05 -0.29 0.97
C GLY A 18 11.11 1.20 0.67
N ALA A 19 10.80 1.61 -0.56
CA ALA A 19 10.70 3.01 -0.93
C ALA A 19 9.57 3.72 -0.17
N SER A 20 8.38 3.11 -0.01
CA SER A 20 7.28 3.68 0.78
C SER A 20 7.68 3.93 2.24
N TRP A 21 8.37 2.97 2.88
CA TRP A 21 8.89 3.16 4.23
C TRP A 21 9.94 4.26 4.32
N PHE A 22 10.85 4.33 3.34
CA PHE A 22 11.91 5.33 3.33
C PHE A 22 11.36 6.76 3.17
N VAL A 23 10.40 6.97 2.26
CA VAL A 23 9.74 8.28 2.10
C VAL A 23 8.96 8.66 3.36
N SER A 24 8.25 7.72 3.98
CA SER A 24 7.52 7.95 5.24
C SER A 24 8.46 8.38 6.37
N MET A 25 9.65 7.80 6.44
CA MET A 25 10.69 8.19 7.41
C MET A 25 11.17 9.62 7.18
N ILE A 26 11.43 10.02 5.92
CA ILE A 26 11.82 11.40 5.59
C ILE A 26 10.70 12.37 6.00
N CYS A 27 9.44 12.04 5.72
CA CYS A 27 8.29 12.86 6.10
C CYS A 27 8.22 13.07 7.62
N LEU A 28 8.37 11.99 8.40
CA LEU A 28 8.36 12.06 9.86
C LEU A 28 9.51 12.91 10.39
N THR A 29 10.73 12.74 9.86
CA THR A 29 11.90 13.54 10.24
C THR A 29 11.66 15.02 9.99
N ILE A 30 11.14 15.40 8.82
CA ILE A 30 10.79 16.79 8.49
C ILE A 30 9.77 17.35 9.49
N LEU A 31 8.70 16.62 9.77
CA LEU A 31 7.63 17.07 10.69
C LEU A 31 8.16 17.25 12.12
N ILE A 32 8.99 16.31 12.61
CA ILE A 32 9.60 16.40 13.95
C ILE A 32 10.58 17.58 14.03
N LEU A 33 11.44 17.78 13.04
CA LEU A 33 12.38 18.90 13.03
C LEU A 33 11.67 20.25 13.01
N ILE A 34 10.62 20.39 12.19
CA ILE A 34 9.79 21.60 12.15
C ILE A 34 9.11 21.82 13.51
N TYR A 35 8.57 20.77 14.13
CA TYR A 35 7.96 20.86 15.45
C TYR A 35 8.97 21.31 16.53
N LEU A 36 10.13 20.67 16.62
CA LEU A 36 11.16 21.01 17.61
C LEU A 36 11.70 22.44 17.39
N LYS A 37 11.89 22.86 16.14
CA LYS A 37 12.30 24.23 15.81
C LYS A 37 11.23 25.24 16.24
N SER A 38 9.96 24.96 15.96
CA SER A 38 8.83 25.84 16.34
C SER A 38 8.70 26.05 17.85
N LYS A 39 9.13 25.07 18.66
CA LYS A 39 9.07 25.10 20.12
C LYS A 39 10.31 25.67 20.80
N GLY A 40 11.35 26.04 20.04
CA GLY A 40 12.58 26.57 20.63
C GLY A 40 13.67 25.52 20.86
N TYR A 41 13.35 24.22 20.84
CA TYR A 41 14.26 23.17 21.30
C TYR A 41 15.45 22.89 20.37
N TYR A 42 15.31 23.12 19.06
CA TYR A 42 16.36 22.83 18.09
C TYR A 42 16.51 23.95 17.05
N GLN A 43 17.23 25.02 17.43
CA GLN A 43 17.38 26.23 16.61
C GLN A 43 18.44 26.13 15.53
N ASN A 44 19.44 25.26 15.71
CA ASN A 44 20.59 25.12 14.81
C ASN A 44 20.21 24.64 13.40
N VAL A 45 18.99 24.10 13.23
CA VAL A 45 18.45 23.74 11.90
C VAL A 45 18.18 25.00 11.09
N SER A 46 19.08 25.32 10.18
CA SER A 46 18.90 26.38 9.18
C SER A 46 17.80 26.04 8.16
N ILE A 47 17.39 27.05 7.38
CA ILE A 47 16.45 26.86 6.26
C ILE A 47 17.06 25.98 5.16
N GLU A 48 18.39 25.98 5.04
CA GLU A 48 19.12 25.17 4.05
C GLU A 48 19.01 23.67 4.33
N HIS A 49 19.11 23.27 5.60
CA HIS A 49 18.84 21.88 5.98
C HIS A 49 17.42 21.42 5.60
N LEU A 50 16.41 22.27 5.84
CA LEU A 50 15.02 21.97 5.46
C LEU A 50 14.84 21.94 3.95
N HIS A 51 15.56 22.80 3.22
CA HIS A 51 15.57 22.81 1.76
C HIS A 51 16.12 21.50 1.20
N ASP A 52 17.22 21.00 1.74
CA ASP A 52 17.83 19.73 1.34
C ASP A 52 16.93 18.54 1.67
N LEU A 53 16.33 18.50 2.87
CA LEU A 53 15.32 17.49 3.21
C LEU A 53 14.12 17.54 2.24
N GLY A 54 13.72 18.73 1.79
CA GLY A 54 12.71 18.90 0.75
C GLY A 54 13.14 18.34 -0.61
N LYS A 55 14.43 18.42 -0.98
CA LYS A 55 14.98 17.76 -2.17
C LYS A 55 14.93 16.24 -2.03
N PHE A 56 15.30 15.71 -0.85
CA PHE A 56 15.19 14.27 -0.57
C PHE A 56 13.74 13.78 -0.70
N LEU A 57 12.79 14.46 -0.06
CA LEU A 57 11.37 14.11 -0.15
C LEU A 57 10.87 14.11 -1.61
N PHE A 58 11.23 15.13 -2.39
CA PHE A 58 10.87 15.24 -3.80
C PHE A 58 11.52 14.16 -4.68
N ALA A 59 12.81 13.88 -4.49
CA ALA A 59 13.51 12.88 -5.28
C ALA A 59 12.99 11.47 -4.98
N PHE A 60 12.76 11.15 -3.72
CA PHE A 60 12.29 9.81 -3.33
C PHE A 60 10.80 9.60 -3.62
N SER A 61 9.97 10.64 -3.70
CA SER A 61 8.59 10.49 -4.20
C SER A 61 8.56 10.13 -5.69
N ILE A 62 9.44 10.73 -6.50
CA ILE A 62 9.62 10.34 -7.91
C ILE A 62 10.15 8.91 -8.01
N PHE A 63 11.14 8.54 -7.18
CA PHE A 63 11.67 7.18 -7.15
C PHE A 63 10.60 6.13 -6.79
N TRP A 64 9.77 6.41 -5.78
CA TRP A 64 8.63 5.55 -5.43
C TRP A 64 7.67 5.40 -6.61
N THR A 65 7.36 6.51 -7.29
CA THR A 65 6.47 6.51 -8.47
C THR A 65 7.04 5.67 -9.60
N TYR A 66 8.35 5.75 -9.82
CA TYR A 66 9.05 4.92 -10.79
C TYR A 66 8.89 3.43 -10.50
N LEU A 67 9.08 3.01 -9.24
CA LEU A 67 8.91 1.60 -8.86
C LEU A 67 7.47 1.13 -9.02
N TRP A 68 6.50 1.94 -8.57
CA TRP A 68 5.08 1.66 -8.73
C TRP A 68 4.72 1.50 -10.22
N PHE A 69 5.14 2.46 -11.06
CA PHE A 69 4.83 2.46 -12.48
C PHE A 69 5.51 1.31 -13.21
N SER A 70 6.77 1.03 -12.91
CA SER A 70 7.51 -0.09 -13.50
C SER A 70 6.85 -1.42 -13.17
N GLN A 71 6.40 -1.60 -11.92
CA GLN A 71 5.66 -2.80 -11.54
C GLN A 71 4.32 -2.93 -12.28
N TYR A 72 3.53 -1.85 -12.28
CA TYR A 72 2.22 -1.83 -12.92
C TYR A 72 2.32 -2.07 -14.43
N MET A 73 3.19 -1.34 -15.12
CA MET A 73 3.35 -1.45 -16.57
C MET A 73 3.83 -2.81 -17.02
N LEU A 74 4.76 -3.44 -16.30
CA LEU A 74 5.28 -4.76 -16.69
C LEU A 74 4.21 -5.84 -16.56
N ILE A 75 3.42 -5.82 -15.47
CA ILE A 75 2.32 -6.78 -15.28
C ILE A 75 1.18 -6.50 -16.29
N TRP A 76 0.87 -5.22 -16.52
CA TRP A 76 -0.13 -4.83 -17.51
C TRP A 76 0.25 -5.22 -18.93
N TYR A 77 1.52 -5.00 -19.32
CA TYR A 77 2.03 -5.33 -20.65
C TYR A 77 2.20 -6.85 -20.85
N GLY A 78 2.70 -7.55 -19.84
CA GLY A 78 2.87 -9.01 -19.89
C GLY A 78 1.54 -9.78 -19.88
N ASN A 79 0.50 -9.19 -19.28
CA ASN A 79 -0.88 -9.69 -19.24
C ASN A 79 -1.01 -11.20 -18.93
N VAL A 80 -0.22 -11.70 -17.98
CA VAL A 80 -0.29 -13.08 -17.50
C VAL A 80 -1.43 -13.20 -16.50
N GLY A 81 -2.33 -14.17 -16.71
CA GLY A 81 -3.59 -14.30 -15.95
C GLY A 81 -3.41 -14.29 -14.42
N GLU A 82 -2.44 -15.03 -13.89
CA GLU A 82 -2.20 -15.14 -12.44
C GLU A 82 -1.72 -13.82 -11.80
N GLU A 83 -0.84 -13.07 -12.48
CA GLU A 83 -0.23 -11.86 -11.93
C GLU A 83 -1.14 -10.61 -12.08
N THR A 84 -1.98 -10.61 -13.12
CA THR A 84 -2.85 -9.47 -13.46
C THR A 84 -4.03 -9.28 -12.50
N ILE A 85 -4.46 -10.35 -11.83
CA ILE A 85 -5.59 -10.32 -10.88
C ILE A 85 -5.35 -9.27 -9.78
N TYR A 86 -4.10 -9.13 -9.31
CA TYR A 86 -3.73 -8.16 -8.28
C TYR A 86 -4.11 -6.72 -8.66
N PHE A 87 -3.78 -6.29 -9.88
CA PHE A 87 -4.07 -4.92 -10.33
C PHE A 87 -5.49 -4.78 -10.84
N ARG A 88 -6.06 -5.82 -11.45
CA ARG A 88 -7.46 -5.83 -11.92
C ARG A 88 -8.43 -5.58 -10.76
N GLU A 89 -8.29 -6.36 -9.69
CA GLU A 89 -9.10 -6.24 -8.47
C GLU A 89 -9.07 -4.80 -7.90
N ARG A 90 -7.89 -4.17 -7.91
CA ARG A 90 -7.70 -2.81 -7.38
C ARG A 90 -8.26 -1.73 -8.30
N VAL A 91 -8.21 -1.93 -9.61
CA VAL A 91 -8.81 -0.97 -10.56
C VAL A 91 -10.33 -1.08 -10.54
N ASP A 92 -10.88 -2.30 -10.43
CA ASP A 92 -12.32 -2.53 -10.51
C ASP A 92 -13.03 -2.19 -9.19
N ASN A 93 -12.51 -2.66 -8.05
CA ASN A 93 -13.15 -2.47 -6.75
C ASN A 93 -12.65 -1.23 -5.97
N TYR A 94 -11.47 -0.70 -6.33
CA TYR A 94 -10.83 0.43 -5.64
C TYR A 94 -10.38 1.58 -6.56
N PRO A 95 -11.10 1.94 -7.63
CA PRO A 95 -10.61 2.89 -8.63
C PRO A 95 -10.25 4.24 -8.01
N ALA A 96 -11.10 4.76 -7.12
CA ALA A 96 -10.88 6.06 -6.48
C ALA A 96 -9.58 6.08 -5.66
N LEU A 97 -9.37 5.09 -4.79
CA LEU A 97 -8.17 5.01 -3.96
C LEU A 97 -6.92 4.74 -4.80
N PHE A 98 -7.02 3.88 -5.81
CA PHE A 98 -5.91 3.53 -6.70
C PHE A 98 -5.32 4.76 -7.40
N TYR A 99 -6.16 5.59 -8.03
CA TYR A 99 -5.71 6.81 -8.69
C TYR A 99 -5.40 7.94 -7.70
N LEU A 100 -6.15 8.05 -6.60
CA LEU A 100 -5.87 9.05 -5.56
C LEU A 100 -4.49 8.81 -4.91
N ASN A 101 -4.07 7.56 -4.75
CA ASN A 101 -2.75 7.20 -4.24
C ASN A 101 -1.63 7.81 -5.10
N LEU A 102 -1.75 7.75 -6.43
CA LEU A 102 -0.82 8.42 -7.34
C LEU A 102 -0.89 9.94 -7.23
N ILE A 103 -2.09 10.50 -7.12
CA ILE A 103 -2.23 11.96 -7.00
C ILE A 103 -1.55 12.47 -5.73
N ILE A 104 -1.74 11.79 -4.60
CA ILE A 104 -1.20 12.22 -3.30
C ILE A 104 0.31 11.97 -3.22
N ASN A 105 0.80 10.80 -3.63
CA ASN A 105 2.22 10.44 -3.46
C ASN A 105 3.12 10.93 -4.58
N PHE A 106 2.58 11.23 -5.77
CA PHE A 106 3.37 11.72 -6.91
C PHE A 106 2.95 13.13 -7.32
N VAL A 107 1.73 13.31 -7.80
CA VAL A 107 1.31 14.56 -8.48
C VAL A 107 1.39 15.76 -7.54
N ALA A 108 0.86 15.64 -6.34
CA ALA A 108 0.86 16.69 -5.33
C ALA A 108 2.29 17.11 -4.92
N PRO A 109 3.16 16.21 -4.40
CA PRO A 109 4.52 16.60 -4.04
C PRO A 109 5.33 17.05 -5.25
N PHE A 110 5.07 16.50 -6.44
CA PHE A 110 5.73 16.93 -7.66
C PHE A 110 5.46 18.41 -7.94
N PHE A 111 4.20 18.83 -8.02
CA PHE A 111 3.87 20.23 -8.31
C PHE A 111 4.18 21.18 -7.15
N ILE A 112 3.99 20.76 -5.90
CA ILE A 112 4.25 21.61 -4.74
C ILE A 112 5.76 21.84 -4.56
N LEU A 113 6.58 20.80 -4.69
CA LEU A 113 8.03 20.88 -4.43
C LEU A 113 8.86 21.16 -5.67
N MET A 114 8.31 21.15 -6.89
CA MET A 114 9.06 21.49 -8.12
C MET A 114 9.74 22.87 -8.00
N ARG A 115 9.03 23.87 -7.48
CA ARG A 115 9.57 25.23 -7.32
C ARG A 115 10.62 25.27 -6.21
N ASN A 116 11.73 25.97 -6.44
CA ASN A 116 12.81 26.06 -5.46
C ASN A 116 12.38 26.78 -4.16
N ASP A 117 11.59 27.84 -4.29
CA ASP A 117 11.16 28.68 -3.16
C ASP A 117 10.19 27.95 -2.22
N THR A 118 9.38 27.02 -2.72
CA THR A 118 8.40 26.30 -1.89
C THR A 118 9.10 25.34 -0.94
N LYS A 119 10.23 24.76 -1.34
CA LYS A 119 11.08 23.92 -0.49
C LYS A 119 11.69 24.67 0.70
N ARG A 120 11.88 25.99 0.58
CA ARG A 120 12.41 26.86 1.67
C ARG A 120 11.33 27.31 2.65
N LYS A 121 10.04 27.18 2.30
CA LYS A 121 8.92 27.61 3.15
C LYS A 121 8.50 26.48 4.08
N ILE A 122 8.71 26.67 5.38
CA ILE A 122 8.35 25.71 6.44
C ILE A 122 6.91 25.21 6.32
N GLY A 123 5.95 26.11 6.09
CA GLY A 123 4.53 25.74 5.98
C GLY A 123 4.23 24.83 4.78
N SER A 124 4.81 25.13 3.61
CA SER A 124 4.63 24.30 2.40
C SER A 124 5.27 22.92 2.56
N LEU A 125 6.45 22.88 3.19
CA LEU A 125 7.18 21.65 3.41
C LEU A 125 6.46 20.76 4.43
N ALA A 126 5.99 21.32 5.55
CA ALA A 126 5.20 20.59 6.54
C ALA A 126 3.89 20.03 5.97
N PHE A 127 3.17 20.83 5.18
CA PHE A 127 1.95 20.39 4.52
C PHE A 127 2.23 19.22 3.57
N THR A 128 3.26 19.33 2.74
CA THR A 128 3.62 18.27 1.78
C THR A 128 4.04 16.98 2.49
N ALA A 129 4.88 17.09 3.53
CA ALA A 129 5.31 15.94 4.32
C ALA A 129 4.13 15.23 5.01
N GLY A 130 3.18 15.98 5.58
CA GLY A 130 1.96 15.39 6.15
C GLY A 130 1.06 14.73 5.10
N LEU A 131 0.90 15.36 3.95
CA LEU A 131 0.10 14.84 2.83
C LEU A 131 0.71 13.54 2.26
N VAL A 132 2.02 13.50 2.04
CA VAL A 132 2.73 12.31 1.53
C VAL A 132 2.77 11.19 2.58
N LEU A 133 2.93 11.52 3.87
CA LEU A 133 2.85 10.51 4.95
C LEU A 133 1.47 9.82 4.97
N PHE A 134 0.40 10.60 4.82
CA PHE A 134 -0.96 10.05 4.68
C PHE A 134 -1.11 9.25 3.38
N GLY A 135 -0.51 9.73 2.28
CA GLY A 135 -0.48 9.02 1.01
C GLY A 135 0.16 7.63 1.12
N HIS A 136 1.28 7.50 1.81
CA HIS A 136 1.91 6.19 2.01
C HIS A 136 1.11 5.29 2.96
N TRP A 137 0.37 5.86 3.91
CA TRP A 137 -0.59 5.07 4.68
C TRP A 137 -1.71 4.48 3.79
N LEU A 138 -2.26 5.29 2.87
CA LEU A 138 -3.22 4.80 1.86
C LEU A 138 -2.59 3.75 0.93
N ASP A 139 -1.32 3.91 0.58
CA ASP A 139 -0.55 2.94 -0.20
C ASP A 139 -0.53 1.57 0.49
N PHE A 140 -0.20 1.52 1.78
CA PHE A 140 -0.24 0.28 2.57
C PHE A 140 -1.65 -0.29 2.72
N PHE A 141 -2.67 0.56 2.83
CA PHE A 141 -4.07 0.11 2.82
C PHE A 141 -4.40 -0.64 1.53
N LEU A 142 -4.03 -0.08 0.37
CA LEU A 142 -4.23 -0.72 -0.95
C LEU A 142 -3.39 -1.99 -1.15
N MET A 143 -2.21 -2.08 -0.55
CA MET A 143 -1.39 -3.28 -0.60
C MET A 143 -2.03 -4.45 0.17
N LEU A 144 -2.60 -4.19 1.34
CA LEU A 144 -3.05 -5.22 2.26
C LEU A 144 -4.52 -5.60 2.09
N LYS A 145 -5.42 -4.61 2.00
CA LYS A 145 -6.87 -4.86 2.15
C LYS A 145 -7.42 -5.81 1.08
N PRO A 146 -7.26 -5.58 -0.23
CA PRO A 146 -7.77 -6.50 -1.26
C PRO A 146 -7.44 -7.97 -0.98
N GLY A 147 -6.18 -8.26 -0.62
CA GLY A 147 -5.76 -9.62 -0.29
C GLY A 147 -6.44 -10.20 0.96
N ILE A 148 -6.63 -9.39 2.01
CA ILE A 148 -7.24 -9.85 3.26
C ILE A 148 -8.69 -10.29 3.06
N LEU A 149 -9.49 -9.63 2.20
CA LEU A 149 -10.87 -10.08 1.93
C LEU A 149 -10.91 -11.39 1.16
N HIS A 150 -10.04 -11.58 0.16
CA HIS A 150 -9.98 -12.86 -0.54
C HIS A 150 -9.67 -13.99 0.45
N THR A 151 -8.70 -13.78 1.36
CA THR A 151 -8.41 -14.75 2.43
C THR A 151 -9.58 -14.91 3.40
N ALA A 152 -10.24 -13.83 3.81
CA ALA A 152 -11.37 -13.88 4.75
C ALA A 152 -12.58 -14.63 4.16
N HIS A 153 -12.91 -14.37 2.89
CA HIS A 153 -13.96 -15.08 2.17
C HIS A 153 -13.63 -16.56 2.00
N ALA A 154 -12.37 -16.90 1.69
CA ALA A 154 -11.94 -18.30 1.65
C ALA A 154 -12.05 -18.97 3.03
N ALA A 155 -11.60 -18.32 4.10
CA ALA A 155 -11.66 -18.85 5.46
C ALA A 155 -13.11 -19.05 5.96
N LEU A 156 -14.02 -18.11 5.66
CA LEU A 156 -15.43 -18.20 6.02
C LEU A 156 -16.19 -19.21 5.17
N GLY A 157 -15.83 -19.38 3.89
CA GLY A 157 -16.40 -20.39 3.00
C GLY A 157 -16.07 -21.83 3.43
N HIS A 158 -14.90 -22.05 4.03
CA HIS A 158 -14.52 -23.35 4.60
C HIS A 158 -15.20 -23.66 5.95
N GLY A 159 -15.82 -22.69 6.62
CA GLY A 159 -16.51 -22.87 7.89
C GLY A 159 -17.92 -23.47 7.79
N HIS A 160 -18.53 -23.49 6.60
CA HIS A 160 -19.91 -23.94 6.37
C HIS A 160 -20.04 -25.30 5.68
N GLY A 161 -18.94 -26.04 5.47
CA GLY A 161 -18.91 -27.29 4.72
C GLY A 161 -18.80 -28.59 5.53
N HIS A 162 -19.11 -28.59 6.84
CA HIS A 162 -19.02 -29.80 7.66
C HIS A 162 -20.15 -29.94 8.71
N GLY A 163 -21.39 -29.64 8.31
CA GLY A 163 -22.57 -29.96 9.10
C GLY A 163 -23.70 -30.44 8.20
N ASP A 164 -24.19 -31.64 8.49
CA ASP A 164 -25.47 -32.20 8.05
C ASP A 164 -25.56 -32.71 6.60
N GLU A 165 -25.15 -33.97 6.37
CA GLU A 165 -25.99 -34.91 5.63
C GLU A 165 -25.99 -36.28 6.33
N HIS A 166 -27.07 -36.52 7.07
CA HIS A 166 -27.44 -37.82 7.65
C HIS A 166 -28.83 -38.19 7.08
N HIS A 167 -28.87 -38.99 6.00
CA HIS A 167 -30.01 -39.79 5.55
C HIS A 167 -29.40 -40.94 4.70
N GLY A 168 -29.61 -42.24 4.90
CA GLY A 168 -30.78 -42.96 5.38
C GLY A 168 -31.25 -43.92 4.26
N GLU A 169 -30.71 -45.15 4.28
CA GLU A 169 -31.21 -46.43 3.70
C GLU A 169 -31.67 -46.58 2.23
N GLY A 170 -31.22 -47.68 1.59
CA GLY A 170 -31.93 -48.30 0.45
C GLY A 170 -31.05 -49.12 -0.51
N ALA A 171 -31.05 -50.45 -0.36
CA ALA A 171 -30.31 -51.41 -1.16
C ALA A 171 -30.82 -51.60 -2.61
N GLY A 172 -29.94 -51.98 -3.56
CA GLY A 172 -30.32 -52.40 -4.91
C GLY A 172 -29.17 -52.77 -5.84
N HIS A 173 -28.77 -54.04 -5.80
CA HIS A 173 -28.08 -54.89 -6.79
C HIS A 173 -27.71 -54.34 -8.19
N GLY A 174 -26.51 -54.73 -8.66
CA GLY A 174 -26.26 -55.09 -10.07
C GLY A 174 -24.94 -54.60 -10.66
N ALA A 175 -23.85 -55.32 -10.40
CA ALA A 175 -22.68 -55.29 -11.27
C ALA A 175 -22.85 -56.39 -12.34
N ASP A 176 -22.69 -56.06 -13.62
CA ASP A 176 -21.91 -56.84 -14.59
C ASP A 176 -22.00 -56.28 -16.04
N ALA A 177 -20.86 -56.44 -16.72
CA ALA A 177 -20.66 -56.60 -18.17
C ALA A 177 -20.71 -55.37 -19.12
N ALA A 178 -19.48 -54.87 -19.38
CA ALA A 178 -18.83 -54.75 -20.70
C ALA A 178 -19.71 -54.69 -21.99
N HIS A 179 -19.47 -53.66 -22.80
CA HIS A 179 -19.40 -53.80 -24.25
C HIS A 179 -18.49 -52.73 -24.88
N GLU A 180 -17.54 -53.19 -25.69
CA GLU A 180 -16.59 -52.40 -26.49
C GLU A 180 -17.24 -51.76 -27.74
N ALA A 181 -16.51 -50.74 -28.23
CA ALA A 181 -16.20 -50.41 -29.63
C ALA A 181 -17.02 -49.31 -30.35
N GLY A 182 -16.29 -48.20 -30.62
CA GLY A 182 -16.14 -47.64 -31.97
C GLY A 182 -17.13 -46.56 -32.43
N HIS A 183 -16.68 -45.32 -32.58
CA HIS A 183 -16.46 -44.68 -33.89
C HIS A 183 -16.12 -43.18 -33.76
N GLU A 184 -15.24 -42.75 -34.65
CA GLU A 184 -14.75 -41.39 -34.88
C GLU A 184 -15.83 -40.40 -35.35
N GLY A 185 -15.60 -39.11 -35.09
CA GLY A 185 -15.89 -38.05 -36.06
C GLY A 185 -16.84 -36.92 -35.62
N GLY A 186 -16.28 -35.73 -35.43
CA GLY A 186 -16.80 -34.53 -36.08
C GLY A 186 -17.66 -33.55 -35.27
N HIS A 187 -17.10 -32.34 -35.12
CA HIS A 187 -17.76 -31.03 -35.25
C HIS A 187 -18.76 -30.52 -34.18
N GLU A 188 -18.34 -29.40 -33.59
CA GLU A 188 -19.12 -28.20 -33.29
C GLU A 188 -20.46 -28.37 -32.55
N ILE A 189 -20.39 -28.15 -31.23
CA ILE A 189 -21.46 -27.42 -30.54
C ILE A 189 -20.80 -26.27 -29.79
N ALA A 190 -20.87 -25.11 -30.42
CA ALA A 190 -20.59 -23.83 -29.80
C ALA A 190 -21.63 -23.53 -28.70
N GLU A 191 -21.15 -22.91 -27.63
CA GLU A 191 -21.80 -21.76 -27.03
C GLU A 191 -23.19 -21.97 -26.40
N ALA A 192 -23.22 -22.48 -25.15
CA ALA A 192 -24.29 -22.18 -24.19
C ALA A 192 -23.94 -22.67 -22.78
N THR A 193 -23.06 -21.96 -22.06
CA THR A 193 -23.03 -21.99 -20.58
C THR A 193 -22.26 -20.77 -20.01
N ALA A 194 -22.32 -19.64 -20.72
CA ALA A 194 -21.77 -18.37 -20.30
C ALA A 194 -22.88 -17.39 -19.86
N HIS A 195 -23.83 -17.84 -19.04
CA HIS A 195 -24.78 -16.95 -18.38
C HIS A 195 -25.25 -17.65 -17.11
N HIS A 196 -24.63 -17.34 -15.98
CA HIS A 196 -25.21 -17.25 -14.63
C HIS A 196 -24.08 -17.19 -13.61
N GLY A 197 -23.61 -15.96 -13.40
CA GLY A 197 -22.66 -15.58 -12.35
C GLY A 197 -22.39 -14.07 -12.35
N GLY A 198 -23.28 -13.30 -12.97
CA GLY A 198 -23.28 -11.86 -12.90
C GLY A 198 -24.19 -11.45 -11.76
N GLU A 199 -23.63 -11.38 -10.56
CA GLU A 199 -23.96 -10.42 -9.49
C GLU A 199 -22.75 -10.43 -8.53
N ALA A 200 -21.63 -9.86 -8.98
CA ALA A 200 -20.62 -9.39 -8.04
C ALA A 200 -21.23 -8.19 -7.30
N LEU A 201 -21.93 -8.51 -6.21
CA LEU A 201 -22.43 -7.56 -5.23
C LEU A 201 -21.31 -6.58 -4.88
N SER A 202 -21.36 -5.38 -5.47
CA SER A 202 -20.56 -4.24 -5.06
C SER A 202 -21.13 -3.70 -3.74
N THR A 203 -21.19 -4.54 -2.71
CA THR A 203 -21.53 -4.09 -1.36
C THR A 203 -20.39 -3.19 -0.92
N PHE A 204 -20.68 -1.88 -0.87
CA PHE A 204 -19.80 -0.90 -0.28
C PHE A 204 -19.65 -1.23 1.20
N GLU A 205 -18.63 -2.01 1.54
CA GLU A 205 -18.31 -2.38 2.91
C GLU A 205 -17.30 -1.37 3.47
N MET A 206 -17.76 -0.52 4.39
CA MET A 206 -16.90 0.41 5.12
C MET A 206 -15.80 -0.35 5.88
N GLY A 207 -14.54 0.02 5.69
CA GLY A 207 -13.38 -0.71 6.21
C GLY A 207 -12.76 -1.68 5.20
N PHE A 208 -13.49 -2.01 4.12
CA PHE A 208 -12.94 -2.71 2.98
C PHE A 208 -12.75 -1.77 1.80
N SER A 209 -13.83 -1.28 1.17
CA SER A 209 -13.78 -0.42 -0.02
C SER A 209 -13.16 0.96 0.22
N MET A 210 -13.29 1.47 1.44
CA MET A 210 -12.68 2.72 1.92
C MET A 210 -12.13 2.52 3.33
N PRO A 211 -11.09 3.25 3.76
CA PRO A 211 -10.62 3.17 5.12
C PRO A 211 -11.75 3.50 6.11
N GLY A 212 -12.04 2.54 6.99
CA GLY A 212 -13.07 2.67 8.00
C GLY A 212 -12.55 3.41 9.24
N ILE A 213 -13.45 3.57 10.21
CA ILE A 213 -13.13 4.23 11.49
C ILE A 213 -12.04 3.45 12.25
N LEU A 214 -12.04 2.12 12.14
CA LEU A 214 -11.03 1.27 12.80
C LEU A 214 -9.65 1.46 12.17
N GLU A 215 -9.55 1.56 10.85
CA GLU A 215 -8.26 1.77 10.17
C GLU A 215 -7.68 3.14 10.48
N VAL A 216 -8.52 4.18 10.46
CA VAL A 216 -8.09 5.53 10.83
C VAL A 216 -7.74 5.60 12.32
N GLY A 217 -8.56 4.99 13.18
CA GLY A 217 -8.32 4.95 14.63
C GLY A 217 -7.05 4.19 15.01
N THR A 218 -6.78 3.06 14.37
CA THR A 218 -5.53 2.30 14.58
C THR A 218 -4.33 3.08 14.05
N PHE A 219 -4.42 3.69 12.87
CA PHE A 219 -3.36 4.55 12.35
C PHE A 219 -3.01 5.69 13.31
N ILE A 220 -4.01 6.46 13.74
CA ILE A 220 -3.82 7.58 14.67
C ILE A 220 -3.32 7.06 16.02
N GLY A 221 -3.87 5.96 16.53
CA GLY A 221 -3.46 5.36 17.80
C GLY A 221 -1.99 4.95 17.81
N PHE A 222 -1.54 4.22 16.78
CA PHE A 222 -0.14 3.83 16.65
C PHE A 222 0.77 5.02 16.35
N LEU A 223 0.32 6.00 15.55
CA LEU A 223 1.09 7.22 15.30
C LEU A 223 1.30 8.02 16.60
N CYS A 224 0.26 8.19 17.41
CA CYS A 224 0.35 8.84 18.72
C CYS A 224 1.27 8.09 19.68
N LEU A 225 1.15 6.76 19.76
CA LEU A 225 2.03 5.93 20.59
C LEU A 225 3.50 6.03 20.13
N PHE A 226 3.73 5.97 18.82
CA PHE A 226 5.05 6.13 18.22
C PHE A 226 5.64 7.50 18.55
N LEU A 227 4.89 8.58 18.32
CA LEU A 227 5.35 9.94 18.65
C LEU A 227 5.61 10.11 20.13
N PHE A 228 4.76 9.55 21.00
CA PHE A 228 4.99 9.55 22.45
C PHE A 228 6.31 8.87 22.81
N PHE A 229 6.59 7.69 22.24
CA PHE A 229 7.83 6.97 22.48
C PHE A 229 9.05 7.73 21.93
N VAL A 230 8.96 8.30 20.72
CA VAL A 230 10.02 9.09 20.11
C VAL A 230 10.35 10.31 20.96
N PHE A 231 9.35 11.13 21.33
CA PHE A 231 9.60 12.31 22.17
C PHE A 231 10.11 11.93 23.56
N ASN A 232 9.60 10.86 24.16
CA ASN A 232 10.12 10.35 25.45
C ASN A 232 11.58 9.87 25.33
N THR A 233 12.00 9.39 24.17
CA THR A 233 13.38 8.98 23.91
C THR A 233 14.28 10.18 23.61
N LEU A 234 13.82 11.13 22.79
CA LEU A 234 14.54 12.37 22.50
C LEU A 234 14.74 13.22 23.76
N ALA A 235 13.81 13.17 24.73
CA ALA A 235 13.96 13.87 26.01
C ALA A 235 15.07 13.31 26.91
N LYS A 236 15.57 12.10 26.64
CA LYS A 236 16.61 11.45 27.46
C LYS A 236 18.03 11.84 27.05
N ALA A 237 18.23 12.52 25.91
CA ALA A 237 19.53 12.85 25.37
C ALA A 237 19.59 14.29 24.85
N SER A 238 20.79 14.86 24.72
CA SER A 238 20.97 16.15 24.04
C SER A 238 20.62 16.01 22.56
N LEU A 239 19.87 16.99 22.03
CA LEU A 239 19.52 17.04 20.61
C LEU A 239 20.71 17.45 19.71
N VAL A 240 21.70 18.15 20.29
CA VAL A 240 22.92 18.53 19.58
C VAL A 240 24.02 17.55 19.97
N PRO A 241 24.65 16.85 19.01
CA PRO A 241 25.77 15.97 19.29
C PRO A 241 27.02 16.80 19.62
N GLU A 242 27.62 16.60 20.81
CA GLU A 242 28.76 17.40 21.26
C GLU A 242 30.11 17.00 20.61
N ASN A 243 30.24 15.76 20.13
CA ASN A 243 31.50 15.18 19.64
C ASN A 243 31.46 14.80 18.15
N ASP A 244 30.56 15.42 17.37
CA ASP A 244 30.46 15.13 15.94
C ASP A 244 31.48 15.96 15.13
N PRO A 245 32.34 15.31 14.31
CA PRO A 245 33.39 16.01 13.55
C PRO A 245 32.86 16.94 12.45
N TYR A 246 31.60 16.79 12.03
CA TYR A 246 30.96 17.58 10.98
C TYR A 246 29.94 18.60 11.52
N LEU A 247 29.83 18.76 12.84
CA LEU A 247 28.86 19.67 13.47
C LEU A 247 29.09 21.13 13.04
N ASP A 248 30.33 21.60 13.06
CA ASP A 248 30.67 22.98 12.71
C ASP A 248 30.43 23.25 11.22
N GLU A 249 30.74 22.30 10.34
CA GLU A 249 30.44 22.39 8.90
C GLU A 249 28.92 22.45 8.66
N SER A 250 28.16 21.59 9.35
CA SER A 250 26.70 21.55 9.24
C SER A 250 26.04 22.85 9.73
N ASN A 251 26.52 23.43 10.83
CA ASN A 251 25.97 24.69 11.35
C ASN A 251 26.16 25.87 10.39
N HIS A 252 27.22 25.83 9.57
CA HIS A 252 27.51 26.85 8.56
C HIS A 252 27.12 26.40 7.14
N HIS A 253 26.24 25.39 7.04
CA HIS A 253 25.80 24.85 5.76
C HIS A 253 24.94 25.86 4.98
N HIS A 254 25.34 26.13 3.74
CA HIS A 254 24.67 27.03 2.81
C HIS A 254 24.62 26.41 1.40
N THR A 255 23.45 26.40 0.77
CA THR A 255 23.19 25.81 -0.56
C THR A 255 22.23 26.63 -1.42
#